data_AF-A0A2U3F1S5-F1
#
_entry.id   AF-A0A2U3F1S5-F1
#
_cell.length_a   1.000
_cell.length_b   1.000
_cell.length_c   1.000
_cell.angle_alpha   90.00
_cell.angle_beta   90.00
_cell.angle_gamma   90.00
#
_symmetry.space_group_name_H-M   'P 1'
#
loop_
_entity.id
_entity.type
_entity.pdbx_description
1 polymer ?
#
loop_
_entity_poly.entity_id
_entity_poly.type
_entity_poly.pdbx_seq_one_letter_code
_entity_poly.pdbx_strand_id
1 'polypeptide(L)'
;MIKVPTNFSPEFIEEYYNIVSDMVFLNKINEYNDETAEYREFKYYLSQNFLKIITASFNDLLDVLTEVNNLYPIISECYNPQKFFKGTDLNEISSILEIMRIHLRGDANLNRICALKSDAINEISIVNRRLQSHYVDFYISELNNSNDAHSIKSCCKKIYATLNDGNIDLEVAPEWVRQLKNIMSYESIPSEVLRKVGDELALDYCPMCNESQVGNITDESRVYRQALDHFLPKSKYPIFSLSIYNLIPCCNTCNSLFKRDKDTLSPPHANPYVQGSDEHVIFDIEALALAMLYKKESGSRVRFIATNTNVDNNIKLFKLLGVYNKRETKRQILRIMSLFNSYYAKWNATMTYEEFLVDIVDYDRAKLPYEIIYGKFKMDLLDFMEKVNR
;
A
#
# COMPACT_ATOMS: atom_id res chain seq x y z
N MET A 1 -1.72 5.35 11.72
CA MET A 1 -1.46 3.90 11.86
C MET A 1 -0.71 3.70 13.15
N ILE A 2 -0.91 2.62 13.87
CA ILE A 2 -0.12 2.31 15.06
C ILE A 2 1.01 1.39 14.61
N LYS A 3 2.20 1.64 15.15
CA LYS A 3 3.35 0.76 14.97
C LYS A 3 3.04 -0.63 15.55
N VAL A 4 3.33 -1.67 14.80
CA VAL A 4 3.11 -3.07 15.20
C VAL A 4 4.45 -3.73 15.50
N PRO A 5 4.49 -4.78 16.32
CA PRO A 5 5.73 -5.50 16.62
C PRO A 5 6.29 -6.13 15.33
N THR A 6 7.62 -6.20 15.27
CA THR A 6 8.37 -6.85 14.18
C THR A 6 8.88 -8.24 14.58
N ASN A 7 8.46 -8.75 15.74
CA ASN A 7 9.11 -9.88 16.39
C ASN A 7 8.30 -11.15 16.14
N PHE A 8 8.31 -11.64 14.90
CA PHE A 8 7.93 -13.03 14.66
C PHE A 8 8.98 -13.94 15.31
N SER A 9 8.55 -15.03 15.95
CA SER A 9 9.50 -16.00 16.50
C SER A 9 10.40 -16.57 15.39
N PRO A 10 11.70 -16.78 15.62
CA PRO A 10 12.59 -17.40 14.63
C PRO A 10 12.05 -18.75 14.13
N GLU A 11 11.46 -19.54 15.04
CA GLU A 11 10.83 -20.81 14.74
C GLU A 11 9.65 -20.65 13.77
N PHE A 12 8.81 -19.63 13.97
CA PHE A 12 7.70 -19.35 13.06
C PHE A 12 8.17 -18.81 11.71
N ILE A 13 9.22 -17.98 11.66
CA ILE A 13 9.79 -17.51 10.38
C ILE A 13 10.28 -18.69 9.55
N GLU A 14 10.98 -19.63 10.19
CA GLU A 14 11.45 -20.86 9.53
C GLU A 14 10.27 -21.73 9.06
N GLU A 15 9.28 -21.95 9.92
CA GLU A 15 8.06 -22.69 9.57
C GLU A 15 7.34 -22.05 8.37
N TYR A 16 7.11 -20.74 8.43
CA TYR A 16 6.45 -19.97 7.38
C TYR A 16 7.21 -20.07 6.05
N TYR A 17 8.53 -19.90 6.09
CA TYR A 17 9.39 -20.02 4.91
C TYR A 17 9.29 -21.40 4.29
N ASN A 18 9.43 -22.47 5.08
CA ASN A 18 9.39 -23.84 4.57
C ASN A 18 8.05 -24.16 3.89
N ILE A 19 6.93 -23.77 4.51
CA ILE A 19 5.60 -24.00 3.92
C ILE A 19 5.41 -23.19 2.64
N VAL A 20 5.77 -21.91 2.64
CA VAL A 20 5.62 -21.05 1.46
C VAL A 20 6.55 -21.48 0.32
N SER A 21 7.79 -21.88 0.64
CA SER A 21 8.74 -22.44 -0.32
C SER A 21 8.19 -23.72 -0.96
N ASP A 22 7.84 -24.71 -0.15
CA ASP A 22 7.55 -26.05 -0.65
C ASP A 22 6.13 -26.16 -1.22
N MET A 23 5.15 -25.61 -0.53
CA MET A 23 3.74 -25.80 -0.91
C MET A 23 3.25 -24.78 -1.95
N VAL A 24 3.82 -23.58 -1.96
CA VAL A 24 3.39 -22.52 -2.88
C VAL A 24 4.40 -22.36 -4.01
N PHE A 25 5.63 -21.98 -3.69
CA PHE A 25 6.58 -21.52 -4.69
C PHE A 25 7.12 -22.64 -5.58
N LEU A 26 7.66 -23.71 -5.00
CA LEU A 26 8.24 -24.83 -5.75
C LEU A 26 7.19 -25.52 -6.63
N ASN A 27 5.97 -25.69 -6.14
CA ASN A 27 4.87 -26.23 -6.95
C ASN A 27 4.59 -25.32 -8.16
N LYS A 28 4.43 -24.01 -7.95
CA LYS A 28 4.08 -23.09 -9.02
C LYS A 28 5.19 -22.87 -10.04
N ILE A 29 6.45 -22.78 -9.59
CA ILE A 29 7.58 -22.51 -10.49
C ILE A 29 7.99 -23.74 -11.32
N ASN A 30 7.63 -24.95 -10.87
CA ASN A 30 7.84 -26.20 -11.61
C ASN A 30 6.66 -26.53 -12.54
N GLU A 31 5.44 -26.08 -12.22
CA GLU A 31 4.28 -26.14 -13.13
C GLU A 31 4.46 -25.23 -14.36
N TYR A 32 5.14 -24.09 -14.19
CA TYR A 32 5.34 -23.13 -15.27
C TYR A 32 6.57 -23.45 -16.12
N ASN A 33 6.32 -24.01 -17.32
CA ASN A 33 7.35 -24.36 -18.29
C ASN A 33 7.53 -23.23 -19.32
N ASP A 34 8.49 -22.35 -19.06
CA ASP A 34 8.96 -21.32 -19.99
C ASP A 34 10.46 -21.49 -20.16
N GLU A 35 10.92 -21.55 -21.42
CA GLU A 35 12.30 -21.83 -21.76
C GLU A 35 13.05 -20.58 -22.26
N THR A 36 12.44 -19.40 -22.23
CA THR A 36 13.09 -18.15 -22.64
C THR A 36 14.30 -17.84 -21.75
N ALA A 37 15.35 -17.26 -22.35
CA ALA A 37 16.58 -16.92 -21.61
C ALA A 37 16.30 -15.93 -20.47
N GLU A 38 15.48 -14.91 -20.74
CA GLU A 38 15.03 -13.92 -19.75
C GLU A 38 14.33 -14.58 -18.55
N TYR A 39 13.40 -15.50 -18.78
CA TYR A 39 12.75 -16.21 -17.67
C TYR A 39 13.71 -17.12 -16.92
N ARG A 40 14.69 -17.77 -17.57
CA ARG A 40 15.70 -18.59 -16.86
C ARG A 40 16.54 -17.73 -15.92
N GLU A 41 16.94 -16.54 -16.34
CA GLU A 41 17.67 -15.58 -15.51
C GLU A 41 16.80 -15.09 -14.34
N PHE A 42 15.55 -14.71 -14.61
CA PHE A 42 14.60 -14.32 -13.57
C PHE A 42 14.31 -15.43 -12.57
N LYS A 43 14.07 -16.67 -13.05
CA LYS A 43 13.87 -17.86 -12.22
C LYS A 43 15.08 -18.11 -11.33
N TYR A 44 16.30 -18.01 -11.88
CA TYR A 44 17.53 -18.15 -11.11
C TYR A 44 17.63 -17.06 -10.02
N TYR A 45 17.41 -15.80 -10.37
CA TYR A 45 17.38 -14.68 -9.42
C TYR A 45 16.37 -14.93 -8.28
N LEU A 46 15.14 -15.31 -8.64
CA LEU A 46 14.06 -15.55 -7.70
C LEU A 46 14.41 -16.70 -6.75
N SER A 47 14.98 -17.80 -7.27
CA SER A 47 15.44 -18.93 -6.44
C SER A 47 16.58 -18.56 -5.49
N GLN A 48 17.55 -17.75 -5.93
CA GLN A 48 18.67 -17.32 -5.07
C GLN A 48 18.23 -16.35 -3.97
N ASN A 49 17.24 -15.52 -4.26
CA ASN A 49 16.78 -14.46 -3.35
C ASN A 49 15.49 -14.81 -2.61
N PHE A 50 14.94 -16.02 -2.79
CA PHE A 50 13.62 -16.38 -2.29
C PHE A 50 13.50 -16.18 -0.77
N LEU A 51 14.48 -16.68 0.00
CA LEU A 51 14.53 -16.48 1.45
C LEU A 51 14.42 -14.99 1.81
N LYS A 52 15.25 -14.14 1.20
CA LYS A 52 15.24 -12.68 1.43
C LYS A 52 13.89 -12.07 1.05
N ILE A 53 13.32 -12.45 -0.09
CA ILE A 53 12.01 -11.96 -0.54
C ILE A 53 10.91 -12.33 0.48
N ILE A 54 10.96 -13.52 1.07
CA ILE A 54 9.92 -13.99 1.99
C ILE A 54 10.07 -13.41 3.39
N THR A 55 11.30 -13.30 3.91
CA THR A 55 11.54 -13.06 5.34
C THR A 55 12.26 -11.75 5.68
N ALA A 56 12.71 -10.97 4.70
CA ALA A 56 13.40 -9.71 4.99
C ALA A 56 12.47 -8.63 5.55
N SER A 57 13.05 -7.72 6.34
CA SER A 57 12.30 -6.61 6.93
C SER A 57 11.72 -5.71 5.84
N PHE A 58 10.72 -4.88 6.18
CA PHE A 58 10.09 -4.02 5.19
C PHE A 58 11.08 -3.09 4.46
N ASN A 59 12.08 -2.56 5.17
CA ASN A 59 13.10 -1.70 4.55
C ASN A 59 13.99 -2.49 3.58
N ASP A 60 14.39 -3.71 3.96
CA ASP A 60 15.17 -4.58 3.08
C ASP A 60 14.38 -5.02 1.84
N LEU A 61 13.04 -5.15 1.95
CA LEU A 61 12.18 -5.39 0.79
C LEU A 61 12.19 -4.21 -0.19
N LEU A 62 12.38 -2.97 0.27
CA LEU A 62 12.54 -1.81 -0.62
C LEU A 62 13.88 -1.84 -1.37
N ASP A 63 14.93 -2.36 -0.74
CA ASP A 63 16.21 -2.60 -1.41
C ASP A 63 16.08 -3.68 -2.48
N VAL A 64 15.39 -4.79 -2.16
CA VAL A 64 15.06 -5.85 -3.14
C VAL A 64 14.20 -5.28 -4.28
N LEU A 65 13.23 -4.41 -3.98
CA LEU A 65 12.41 -3.77 -5.02
C LEU A 65 13.27 -2.92 -5.96
N THR A 66 14.23 -2.19 -5.42
CA THR A 66 15.16 -1.37 -6.20
C THR A 66 16.02 -2.23 -7.12
N GLU A 67 16.56 -3.33 -6.58
CA GLU A 67 17.32 -4.32 -7.37
C GLU A 67 16.47 -4.93 -8.48
N VAL A 68 15.26 -5.40 -8.18
CA VAL A 68 14.34 -6.00 -9.15
C VAL A 68 13.95 -5.02 -10.24
N ASN A 69 13.70 -3.76 -9.91
CA ASN A 69 13.37 -2.74 -10.91
C ASN A 69 14.55 -2.42 -11.83
N ASN A 70 15.78 -2.57 -11.36
CA ASN A 70 16.98 -2.37 -12.18
C ASN A 70 17.26 -3.56 -13.09
N LEU A 71 17.08 -4.79 -12.60
CA LEU A 71 17.34 -6.01 -13.36
C LEU A 71 16.19 -6.38 -14.31
N TYR A 72 14.96 -6.17 -13.86
CA TYR A 72 13.72 -6.59 -14.54
C TYR A 72 12.69 -5.44 -14.56
N PRO A 73 13.00 -4.29 -15.20
CA PRO A 73 12.12 -3.12 -15.24
C PRO A 73 10.71 -3.44 -15.78
N ILE A 74 10.61 -4.45 -16.65
CA ILE A 74 9.36 -4.96 -17.22
C ILE A 74 8.33 -5.37 -16.15
N ILE A 75 8.77 -5.81 -14.96
CA ILE A 75 7.87 -6.14 -13.87
C ILE A 75 7.16 -4.87 -13.37
N SER A 76 7.90 -3.80 -13.10
CA SER A 76 7.29 -2.53 -12.68
C SER A 76 6.50 -1.89 -13.80
N GLU A 77 6.98 -1.99 -15.04
CA GLU A 77 6.28 -1.51 -16.22
C GLU A 77 4.91 -2.18 -16.36
N CYS A 78 4.83 -3.50 -16.18
CA CYS A 78 3.59 -4.27 -16.30
C CYS A 78 2.63 -4.09 -15.11
N TYR A 79 3.15 -4.11 -13.87
CA TYR A 79 2.32 -4.12 -12.66
C TYR A 79 2.08 -2.73 -12.06
N ASN A 80 2.90 -1.74 -12.41
CA ASN A 80 2.74 -0.36 -11.95
C ASN A 80 3.11 0.66 -13.05
N PRO A 81 2.47 0.59 -14.23
CA PRO A 81 2.85 1.39 -15.41
C PRO A 81 2.78 2.90 -15.14
N GLN A 82 1.78 3.36 -14.41
CA GLN A 82 1.65 4.77 -14.03
C GLN A 82 2.84 5.27 -13.22
N LYS A 83 3.40 4.43 -12.34
CA LYS A 83 4.60 4.78 -11.58
C LYS A 83 5.85 4.70 -12.46
N PHE A 84 5.93 3.68 -13.31
CA PHE A 84 7.06 3.45 -14.21
C PHE A 84 7.27 4.61 -15.20
N PHE A 85 6.21 5.06 -15.88
CA PHE A 85 6.30 6.15 -16.86
C PHE A 85 6.22 7.56 -16.24
N LYS A 86 6.06 7.66 -14.91
CA LYS A 86 5.91 8.93 -14.21
C LYS A 86 7.14 9.81 -14.44
N GLY A 87 6.90 11.04 -14.89
CA GLY A 87 7.96 12.03 -15.10
C GLY A 87 8.60 11.98 -16.49
N THR A 88 8.09 11.15 -17.41
CA THR A 88 8.45 11.24 -18.83
C THR A 88 8.10 12.61 -19.39
N ASP A 89 9.06 13.32 -19.98
CA ASP A 89 8.81 14.60 -20.66
C ASP A 89 8.22 14.35 -22.05
N LEU A 90 6.92 14.56 -22.17
CA LEU A 90 6.19 14.36 -23.43
C LEU A 90 6.57 15.38 -24.51
N ASN A 91 7.29 16.46 -24.18
CA ASN A 91 7.77 17.41 -25.19
C ASN A 91 8.91 16.82 -26.04
N GLU A 92 9.57 15.76 -25.56
CA GLU A 92 10.64 15.05 -26.27
C GLU A 92 10.11 14.23 -27.45
N ILE A 93 8.79 14.05 -27.57
CA ILE A 93 8.11 13.31 -28.65
C ILE A 93 7.22 14.23 -29.50
N SER A 94 7.74 15.41 -29.84
CA SER A 94 7.01 16.47 -30.52
C SER A 94 6.32 16.03 -31.82
N SER A 95 6.95 15.15 -32.59
CA SER A 95 6.42 14.61 -33.84
C SER A 95 5.24 13.67 -33.60
N ILE A 96 5.27 12.87 -32.52
CA ILE A 96 4.13 12.04 -32.09
C ILE A 96 2.94 12.94 -31.73
N LEU A 97 3.18 14.01 -30.96
CA LEU A 97 2.14 14.97 -30.58
C LEU A 97 1.53 15.66 -31.80
N GLU A 98 2.36 16.00 -32.80
CA GLU A 98 1.89 16.59 -34.06
C GLU A 98 1.03 15.60 -34.86
N ILE A 99 1.50 14.38 -35.08
CA ILE A 99 0.76 13.32 -35.78
C ILE A 99 -0.63 13.11 -35.15
N MET A 100 -0.71 13.12 -33.82
CA MET A 100 -1.98 12.98 -33.09
C MET A 100 -2.98 14.10 -33.40
N ARG A 101 -2.52 15.31 -33.71
CA ARG A 101 -3.36 16.48 -34.01
C ARG A 101 -3.85 16.52 -35.46
N ILE A 102 -3.10 15.97 -36.41
CA ILE A 102 -3.45 16.02 -37.85
C ILE A 102 -4.71 15.20 -38.15
N HIS A 103 -5.73 15.77 -38.80
CA HIS A 103 -6.93 15.03 -39.17
C HIS A 103 -6.67 13.96 -40.26
N LEU A 104 -7.28 12.77 -40.13
CA LEU A 104 -7.19 11.67 -41.11
C LEU A 104 -8.10 11.91 -42.32
N ARG A 105 -7.96 13.05 -42.99
CA ARG A 105 -8.73 13.41 -44.19
C ARG A 105 -7.89 14.29 -45.12
N GLY A 106 -7.95 13.97 -46.42
CA GLY A 106 -7.26 14.69 -47.49
C GLY A 106 -5.79 14.28 -47.63
N ASP A 107 -5.33 14.13 -48.86
CA ASP A 107 -4.00 13.57 -49.19
C ASP A 107 -2.85 14.35 -48.56
N ALA A 108 -2.96 15.68 -48.46
CA ALA A 108 -1.94 16.51 -47.83
C ALA A 108 -1.71 16.14 -46.35
N ASN A 109 -2.78 15.86 -45.60
CA ASN A 109 -2.67 15.47 -44.19
C ASN A 109 -2.13 14.04 -44.05
N LEU A 110 -2.58 13.12 -44.91
CA LEU A 110 -2.10 11.73 -44.90
C LEU A 110 -0.60 11.68 -45.21
N ASN A 111 -0.15 12.41 -46.24
CA ASN A 111 1.26 12.50 -46.60
C ASN A 111 2.10 13.16 -45.50
N ARG A 112 1.57 14.18 -44.81
CA ARG A 112 2.26 14.81 -43.67
C ARG A 112 2.48 13.84 -42.52
N ILE A 113 1.47 13.03 -42.17
CA ILE A 113 1.62 11.99 -41.14
C ILE A 113 2.72 11.00 -41.53
N CYS A 114 2.74 10.55 -42.78
CA CYS A 114 3.78 9.64 -43.27
C CYS A 114 5.18 10.28 -43.23
N ALA A 115 5.30 11.57 -43.55
CA ALA A 115 6.58 12.29 -43.53
C ALA A 115 7.15 12.43 -42.11
N LEU A 116 6.30 12.64 -41.09
CA LEU A 116 6.71 12.80 -39.69
C LEU A 116 7.12 11.48 -39.01
N LYS A 117 6.84 10.33 -39.63
CA LYS A 117 7.06 9.01 -39.03
C LYS A 117 8.52 8.80 -38.59
N SER A 118 9.48 9.15 -39.45
CA SER A 118 10.90 8.94 -39.16
C SER A 118 11.37 9.77 -37.95
N ASP A 119 10.93 11.01 -37.85
CA ASP A 119 11.26 11.89 -36.73
C ASP A 119 10.60 11.38 -35.44
N ALA A 120 9.33 10.98 -35.51
CA ALA A 120 8.61 10.37 -34.40
C ALA A 120 9.31 9.12 -33.86
N ILE A 121 9.81 8.24 -34.74
CA ILE A 121 10.59 7.05 -34.36
C ILE A 121 11.91 7.44 -33.68
N ASN A 122 12.64 8.42 -34.23
CA ASN A 122 13.91 8.85 -33.67
C ASN A 122 13.75 9.45 -32.27
N GLU A 123 12.76 10.33 -32.10
CA GLU A 123 12.40 10.94 -30.82
C GLU A 123 12.07 9.88 -29.76
N ILE A 124 11.10 9.00 -30.03
CA ILE A 124 10.69 7.98 -29.06
C ILE A 124 11.82 6.97 -28.77
N SER A 125 12.66 6.65 -29.75
CA SER A 125 13.82 5.77 -29.54
C SER A 125 14.82 6.39 -28.56
N ILE A 126 15.01 7.72 -28.61
CA ILE A 126 15.87 8.43 -27.65
C ILE A 126 15.28 8.37 -26.24
N VAL A 127 13.95 8.57 -26.11
CA VAL A 127 13.23 8.40 -24.84
C VAL A 127 13.39 6.97 -24.33
N ASN A 128 13.20 5.97 -25.19
CA ASN A 128 13.20 4.58 -24.76
C ASN A 128 14.58 4.05 -24.37
N ARG A 129 15.68 4.62 -24.88
CA ARG A 129 17.03 4.30 -24.38
C ARG A 129 17.19 4.61 -22.89
N ARG A 130 16.46 5.59 -22.36
CA ARG A 130 16.45 5.93 -20.93
C ARG A 130 15.48 5.05 -20.15
N LEU A 131 14.29 4.82 -20.70
CA LEU A 131 13.25 4.04 -20.03
C LEU A 131 13.53 2.54 -20.01
N GLN A 132 14.17 2.02 -21.05
CA GLN A 132 14.32 0.58 -21.31
C GLN A 132 12.97 -0.15 -21.26
N SER A 133 11.94 0.46 -21.83
CA SER A 133 10.56 -0.03 -21.80
C SER A 133 10.32 -1.04 -22.91
N HIS A 134 9.82 -2.21 -22.53
CA HIS A 134 9.46 -3.29 -23.47
C HIS A 134 8.27 -2.88 -24.34
N TYR A 135 7.28 -2.21 -23.75
CA TYR A 135 6.06 -1.82 -24.47
C TYR A 135 6.35 -0.70 -25.48
N VAL A 136 7.20 0.27 -25.10
CA VAL A 136 7.62 1.32 -26.03
C VAL A 136 8.45 0.72 -27.16
N ASP A 137 9.36 -0.23 -26.90
CA ASP A 137 10.10 -0.92 -27.97
C ASP A 137 9.18 -1.70 -28.91
N PHE A 138 8.16 -2.37 -28.36
CA PHE A 138 7.14 -3.03 -29.16
C PHE A 138 6.40 -2.04 -30.08
N TYR A 139 5.96 -0.90 -29.53
CA TYR A 139 5.28 0.12 -30.33
C TYR A 139 6.19 0.82 -31.34
N ILE A 140 7.48 1.00 -31.04
CA ILE A 140 8.48 1.47 -32.02
C ILE A 140 8.55 0.49 -33.20
N SER A 141 8.53 -0.81 -32.93
CA SER A 141 8.54 -1.85 -33.96
C SER A 141 7.25 -1.83 -34.79
N GLU A 142 6.07 -1.69 -34.15
CA GLU A 142 4.79 -1.50 -34.86
C GLU A 142 4.80 -0.24 -35.74
N LEU A 143 5.35 0.86 -35.22
CA LEU A 143 5.43 2.14 -35.95
C LEU A 143 6.35 2.02 -37.17
N ASN A 144 7.50 1.36 -37.03
CA ASN A 144 8.41 1.06 -38.14
C ASN A 144 7.72 0.26 -39.25
N ASN A 145 6.87 -0.71 -38.91
CA ASN A 145 6.15 -1.55 -39.87
C ASN A 145 4.89 -0.90 -40.46
N SER A 146 4.43 0.21 -39.89
CA SER A 146 3.21 0.91 -40.35
C SER A 146 3.47 1.70 -41.65
N ASN A 147 2.72 1.40 -42.72
CA ASN A 147 2.93 1.99 -44.05
C ASN A 147 1.90 3.05 -44.46
N ASP A 148 0.87 3.25 -43.65
CA ASP A 148 -0.21 4.20 -43.93
C ASP A 148 -0.47 5.14 -42.74
N ALA A 149 -1.03 6.31 -43.04
CA ALA A 149 -1.26 7.36 -42.05
C ALA A 149 -2.21 6.95 -40.90
N HIS A 150 -3.15 6.02 -41.13
CA HIS A 150 -4.07 5.57 -40.08
C HIS A 150 -3.32 4.70 -39.06
N SER A 151 -2.54 3.73 -39.54
CA SER A 151 -1.73 2.84 -38.69
C SER A 151 -0.67 3.62 -37.91
N ILE A 152 0.04 4.54 -38.58
CA ILE A 152 1.03 5.43 -37.95
C ILE A 152 0.39 6.24 -36.82
N LYS A 153 -0.74 6.90 -37.10
CA LYS A 153 -1.43 7.71 -36.10
C LYS A 153 -1.99 6.87 -34.96
N SER A 154 -2.46 5.66 -35.24
CA SER A 154 -2.94 4.72 -34.22
C SER A 154 -1.80 4.33 -33.26
N CYS A 155 -0.65 3.96 -33.80
CA CYS A 155 0.52 3.60 -32.99
C CYS A 155 1.03 4.80 -32.16
N CYS A 156 1.11 5.99 -32.74
CA CYS A 156 1.46 7.23 -32.02
C CYS A 156 0.54 7.49 -30.81
N LYS A 157 -0.77 7.22 -30.94
CA LYS A 157 -1.72 7.33 -29.83
C LYS A 157 -1.45 6.31 -28.73
N LYS A 158 -1.10 5.07 -29.08
CA LYS A 158 -0.74 4.04 -28.09
C LYS A 158 0.49 4.48 -27.30
N ILE A 159 1.56 4.88 -27.99
CA ILE A 159 2.80 5.37 -27.36
C ILE A 159 2.49 6.51 -26.38
N TYR A 160 1.74 7.53 -26.83
CA TYR A 160 1.36 8.63 -25.96
C TYR A 160 0.56 8.17 -24.73
N ALA A 161 -0.45 7.32 -24.92
CA ALA A 161 -1.27 6.83 -23.81
C ALA A 161 -0.47 5.98 -22.81
N THR A 162 0.52 5.21 -23.30
CA THR A 162 1.44 4.45 -22.45
C THR A 162 2.29 5.40 -21.59
N LEU A 163 2.95 6.39 -22.20
CA LEU A 163 3.81 7.32 -21.49
C LEU A 163 3.05 8.26 -20.54
N ASN A 164 1.87 8.73 -20.95
CA ASN A 164 1.09 9.71 -20.18
C ASN A 164 0.23 9.06 -19.09
N ASP A 165 -0.49 8.00 -19.43
CA ASP A 165 -1.53 7.42 -18.58
C ASP A 165 -1.13 6.07 -17.97
N GLY A 166 0.03 5.52 -18.38
CA GLY A 166 0.41 4.15 -18.06
C GLY A 166 -0.50 3.11 -18.72
N ASN A 167 -1.13 3.46 -19.86
CA ASN A 167 -2.01 2.54 -20.56
C ASN A 167 -1.19 1.52 -21.36
N ILE A 168 -1.26 0.26 -20.95
CA ILE A 168 -0.47 -0.84 -21.52
C ILE A 168 -1.39 -1.97 -22.02
N ASP A 169 -0.97 -2.63 -23.09
CA ASP A 169 -1.63 -3.83 -23.61
C ASP A 169 -0.99 -5.08 -23.00
N LEU A 170 -1.62 -5.66 -21.98
CA LEU A 170 -1.05 -6.79 -21.23
C LEU A 170 -0.68 -7.98 -22.11
N GLU A 171 -1.29 -8.16 -23.27
CA GLU A 171 -0.94 -9.24 -24.21
C GLU A 171 0.47 -9.08 -24.81
N VAL A 172 1.04 -7.87 -24.78
CA VAL A 172 2.42 -7.57 -25.20
C VAL A 172 3.45 -8.03 -24.16
N ALA A 173 3.05 -8.18 -22.89
CA ALA A 173 3.94 -8.60 -21.83
C ALA A 173 4.44 -10.04 -22.05
N PRO A 174 5.72 -10.32 -21.75
CA PRO A 174 6.21 -11.70 -21.70
C PRO A 174 5.32 -12.55 -20.79
N GLU A 175 5.05 -13.79 -21.19
CA GLU A 175 4.15 -14.69 -20.44
C GLU A 175 4.62 -14.86 -19.00
N TRP A 176 5.94 -14.99 -18.77
CA TRP A 176 6.48 -15.15 -17.42
C TRP A 176 6.17 -13.96 -16.50
N VAL A 177 6.14 -12.73 -17.05
CA VAL A 177 5.76 -11.53 -16.30
C VAL A 177 4.28 -11.61 -15.93
N ARG A 178 3.40 -11.99 -16.86
CA ARG A 178 1.96 -12.15 -16.59
C ARG A 178 1.67 -13.23 -15.55
N GLN A 179 2.50 -14.28 -15.52
CA GLN A 179 2.40 -15.41 -14.60
C GLN A 179 3.01 -15.12 -13.23
N LEU A 180 3.72 -14.01 -13.03
CA LEU A 180 4.36 -13.68 -11.75
C LEU A 180 3.36 -13.67 -10.58
N LYS A 181 2.14 -13.15 -10.78
CA LYS A 181 1.06 -13.20 -9.78
C LYS A 181 0.62 -14.63 -9.41
N ASN A 182 0.75 -15.58 -10.34
CA ASN A 182 0.39 -16.99 -10.13
C ASN A 182 1.56 -17.74 -9.48
N ILE A 183 2.81 -17.40 -9.82
CA ILE A 183 4.01 -17.91 -9.16
C ILE A 183 4.04 -17.45 -7.69
N MET A 184 3.76 -16.17 -7.43
CA MET A 184 3.73 -15.58 -6.10
C MET A 184 2.29 -15.55 -5.52
N SER A 185 1.58 -16.66 -5.61
CA SER A 185 0.15 -16.75 -5.28
C SER A 185 -0.12 -16.78 -3.78
N TYR A 186 -0.50 -15.63 -3.21
CA TYR A 186 -0.94 -15.52 -1.82
C TYR A 186 -2.14 -16.44 -1.50
N GLU A 187 -3.07 -16.58 -2.44
CA GLU A 187 -4.24 -17.46 -2.35
C GLU A 187 -3.89 -18.94 -2.15
N SER A 188 -2.66 -19.33 -2.50
CA SER A 188 -2.18 -20.70 -2.33
C SER A 188 -1.60 -20.96 -0.94
N ILE A 189 -1.43 -19.94 -0.10
CA ILE A 189 -0.97 -20.13 1.28
C ILE A 189 -2.11 -20.77 2.09
N PRO A 190 -1.86 -21.88 2.81
CA PRO A 190 -2.87 -22.50 3.67
C PRO A 190 -3.40 -21.52 4.72
N SER A 191 -4.72 -21.49 4.93
CA SER A 191 -5.36 -20.54 5.85
C SER A 191 -4.85 -20.68 7.30
N GLU A 192 -4.38 -21.87 7.69
CA GLU A 192 -3.76 -22.09 9.01
C GLU A 192 -2.46 -21.32 9.18
N VAL A 193 -1.61 -21.26 8.15
CA VAL A 193 -0.36 -20.49 8.16
C VAL A 193 -0.66 -19.00 8.27
N LEU A 194 -1.61 -18.51 7.48
CA LEU A 194 -2.06 -17.11 7.55
C LEU A 194 -2.70 -16.77 8.90
N ARG A 195 -3.29 -17.74 9.59
CA ARG A 195 -3.82 -17.58 10.94
C ARG A 195 -2.68 -17.36 11.92
N LYS A 196 -1.64 -18.20 11.87
CA LYS A 196 -0.43 -18.07 12.71
C LYS A 196 0.27 -16.72 12.55
N VAL A 197 0.33 -16.14 11.34
CA VAL A 197 0.83 -14.75 11.14
C VAL A 197 0.07 -13.76 12.03
N GLY A 198 -1.24 -13.94 12.13
CA GLY A 198 -2.09 -13.13 12.99
C GLY A 198 -1.90 -13.38 14.47
N ASP A 199 -1.73 -14.65 14.86
CA ASP A 199 -1.54 -15.06 16.26
C ASP A 199 -0.19 -14.57 16.81
N GLU A 200 0.87 -14.63 16.00
CA GLU A 200 2.22 -14.15 16.37
C GLU A 200 2.27 -12.63 16.60
N LEU A 201 1.50 -11.86 15.81
CA LEU A 201 1.43 -10.41 15.99
C LEU A 201 0.50 -9.99 17.14
N ALA A 202 -0.44 -10.86 17.53
CA ALA A 202 -1.32 -10.70 18.69
C ALA A 202 -1.95 -9.29 18.83
N LEU A 203 -2.52 -8.76 17.74
CA LEU A 203 -3.18 -7.44 17.76
C LEU A 203 -4.65 -7.58 18.17
N ASP A 204 -5.11 -6.78 19.13
CA ASP A 204 -6.54 -6.73 19.50
C ASP A 204 -7.33 -5.74 18.64
N TYR A 205 -6.71 -4.65 18.21
CA TYR A 205 -7.33 -3.59 17.42
C TYR A 205 -6.54 -3.29 16.15
N CYS A 206 -7.27 -3.03 15.07
CA CYS A 206 -6.72 -2.75 13.75
C CYS A 206 -5.69 -1.60 13.82
N PRO A 207 -4.43 -1.82 13.43
CA PRO A 207 -3.39 -0.80 13.52
C PRO A 207 -3.63 0.37 12.56
N MET A 208 -4.48 0.18 11.54
CA MET A 208 -4.79 1.24 10.58
C MET A 208 -5.76 2.28 11.15
N CYS A 209 -6.79 1.85 11.90
CA CYS A 209 -7.84 2.75 12.40
C CYS A 209 -7.98 2.82 13.93
N ASN A 210 -7.42 1.87 14.67
CA ASN A 210 -7.49 1.75 16.13
C ASN A 210 -8.91 1.90 16.71
N GLU A 211 -9.90 1.40 15.97
CA GLU A 211 -11.31 1.42 16.36
C GLU A 211 -11.96 0.04 16.25
N SER A 212 -11.64 -0.69 15.18
CA SER A 212 -12.21 -2.01 14.94
C SER A 212 -11.32 -3.09 15.55
N GLN A 213 -11.93 -4.05 16.24
CA GLN A 213 -11.22 -5.24 16.70
C GLN A 213 -10.68 -6.05 15.53
N VAL A 214 -9.52 -6.65 15.76
CA VAL A 214 -8.94 -7.69 14.92
C VAL A 214 -8.60 -8.87 15.82
N GLY A 215 -8.22 -9.99 15.24
CA GLY A 215 -8.02 -11.25 15.94
C GLY A 215 -8.67 -12.40 15.20
N ASN A 216 -8.07 -13.57 15.32
CA ASN A 216 -8.66 -14.80 14.83
C ASN A 216 -9.74 -15.27 15.80
N ILE A 217 -10.82 -15.84 15.27
CA ILE A 217 -11.86 -16.50 16.07
C ILE A 217 -11.83 -17.97 15.69
N THR A 218 -11.57 -18.81 16.68
CA THR A 218 -11.59 -20.27 16.51
C THR A 218 -12.74 -20.82 17.35
N ASP A 219 -13.69 -21.47 16.69
CA ASP A 219 -14.79 -22.22 17.29
C ASP A 219 -14.80 -23.64 16.71
N GLU A 220 -15.39 -24.61 17.42
CA GLU A 220 -15.34 -26.04 17.07
C GLU A 220 -15.80 -26.34 15.63
N SER A 221 -16.70 -25.51 15.08
CA SER A 221 -17.30 -25.71 13.76
C SER A 221 -16.92 -24.64 12.73
N ARG A 222 -16.30 -23.52 13.15
CA ARG A 222 -16.04 -22.36 12.29
C ARG A 222 -14.75 -21.67 12.70
N VAL A 223 -13.91 -21.39 11.70
CA VAL A 223 -12.69 -20.62 11.87
C VAL A 223 -12.86 -19.31 11.10
N TYR A 224 -12.76 -18.19 11.79
CA TYR A 224 -12.62 -16.88 11.18
C TYR A 224 -11.18 -16.41 11.37
N ARG A 225 -10.54 -16.10 10.26
CA ARG A 225 -9.20 -15.50 10.23
C ARG A 225 -9.35 -14.00 9.96
N GLN A 226 -8.63 -13.19 10.73
CA GLN A 226 -8.56 -11.76 10.46
C GLN A 226 -7.98 -11.46 9.07
N ALA A 227 -8.34 -10.33 8.46
CA ALA A 227 -7.72 -9.95 7.21
C ALA A 227 -6.25 -9.58 7.41
N LEU A 228 -5.42 -9.93 6.43
CA LEU A 228 -4.04 -9.47 6.32
C LEU A 228 -3.99 -8.54 5.11
N ASP A 229 -3.58 -7.29 5.33
CA ASP A 229 -3.34 -6.30 4.28
C ASP A 229 -1.92 -6.46 3.75
N HIS A 230 -1.79 -6.50 2.42
CA HIS A 230 -0.50 -6.37 1.75
C HIS A 230 -0.11 -4.89 1.71
N PHE A 231 0.82 -4.44 2.56
CA PHE A 231 1.19 -3.02 2.59
C PHE A 231 1.59 -2.52 1.19
N LEU A 232 2.46 -3.28 0.51
CA LEU A 232 2.71 -3.23 -0.92
C LEU A 232 1.67 -4.12 -1.61
N PRO A 233 0.65 -3.55 -2.31
CA PRO A 233 -0.44 -4.35 -2.86
C PRO A 233 0.07 -5.38 -3.86
N LYS A 234 -0.36 -6.64 -3.72
CA LYS A 234 0.02 -7.73 -4.63
C LYS A 234 -0.31 -7.50 -6.11
N SER A 235 -1.31 -6.67 -6.41
CA SER A 235 -1.65 -6.28 -7.78
C SER A 235 -0.60 -5.38 -8.44
N LYS A 236 0.27 -4.73 -7.64
CA LYS A 236 1.33 -3.82 -8.10
C LYS A 236 2.73 -4.36 -7.79
N TYR A 237 2.85 -5.13 -6.73
CA TYR A 237 4.09 -5.71 -6.22
C TYR A 237 3.94 -7.22 -6.01
N PRO A 238 3.61 -7.99 -7.06
CA PRO A 238 3.33 -9.43 -6.92
C PRO A 238 4.51 -10.20 -6.33
N ILE A 239 5.74 -9.74 -6.54
CA ILE A 239 6.96 -10.34 -5.96
C ILE A 239 6.95 -10.36 -4.42
N PHE A 240 6.21 -9.46 -3.76
CA PHE A 240 6.10 -9.41 -2.30
C PHE A 240 4.77 -9.95 -1.76
N SER A 241 3.99 -10.66 -2.58
CA SER A 241 2.68 -11.20 -2.17
C SER A 241 2.78 -12.22 -1.04
N LEU A 242 3.94 -12.88 -0.94
CA LEU A 242 4.23 -13.93 0.03
C LEU A 242 5.12 -13.45 1.19
N SER A 243 5.63 -12.22 1.14
CA SER A 243 6.55 -11.66 2.12
C SER A 243 5.86 -11.42 3.46
N ILE A 244 6.36 -12.02 4.55
CA ILE A 244 5.71 -11.94 5.86
C ILE A 244 5.66 -10.50 6.40
N TYR A 245 6.73 -9.73 6.22
CA TYR A 245 6.80 -8.30 6.60
C TYR A 245 6.07 -7.37 5.61
N ASN A 246 5.34 -7.93 4.64
CA ASN A 246 4.37 -7.20 3.82
C ASN A 246 2.92 -7.46 4.27
N LEU A 247 2.67 -8.42 5.17
CA LEU A 247 1.33 -8.81 5.63
C LEU A 247 1.02 -8.19 7.00
N ILE A 248 -0.01 -7.34 7.09
CA ILE A 248 -0.38 -6.65 8.33
C ILE A 248 -1.82 -7.00 8.71
N PRO A 249 -2.06 -7.58 9.89
CA PRO A 249 -3.41 -7.72 10.44
C PRO A 249 -4.20 -6.43 10.41
N CYS A 250 -5.42 -6.48 9.91
CA CYS A 250 -6.27 -5.30 9.80
C CYS A 250 -7.75 -5.67 9.69
N CYS A 251 -8.62 -4.69 9.93
CA CYS A 251 -10.05 -4.88 9.75
C CYS A 251 -10.42 -4.82 8.26
N ASN A 252 -11.50 -5.52 7.90
CA ASN A 252 -12.01 -5.59 6.53
C ASN A 252 -12.30 -4.22 5.91
N THR A 253 -12.76 -3.24 6.70
CA THR A 253 -13.03 -1.88 6.22
C THR A 253 -11.74 -1.18 5.76
N CYS A 254 -10.66 -1.29 6.55
CA CYS A 254 -9.38 -0.69 6.19
C CYS A 254 -8.76 -1.39 4.99
N ASN A 255 -8.75 -2.73 4.98
CA ASN A 255 -8.19 -3.54 3.89
C ASN A 255 -8.96 -3.38 2.58
N SER A 256 -10.23 -3.82 2.58
CA SER A 256 -10.99 -4.09 1.36
C SER A 256 -11.80 -2.90 0.86
N LEU A 257 -12.03 -1.88 1.69
CA LEU A 257 -12.77 -0.68 1.28
C LEU A 257 -11.85 0.54 1.12
N PHE A 258 -11.04 0.86 2.13
CA PHE A 258 -10.27 2.10 2.12
C PHE A 258 -8.94 2.00 1.36
N LYS A 259 -8.13 0.97 1.64
CA LYS A 259 -6.82 0.80 1.01
C LYS A 259 -6.91 0.13 -0.36
N ARG A 260 -7.50 -1.06 -0.45
CA ARG A 260 -7.56 -1.86 -1.68
C ARG A 260 -6.15 -2.03 -2.29
N ASP A 261 -6.01 -1.70 -3.57
CA ASP A 261 -4.82 -1.78 -4.39
C ASP A 261 -4.05 -0.44 -4.50
N LYS A 262 -4.36 0.54 -3.65
CA LYS A 262 -3.64 1.82 -3.65
C LYS A 262 -2.17 1.62 -3.33
N ASP A 263 -1.32 2.26 -4.13
CA ASP A 263 0.12 2.20 -3.96
C ASP A 263 0.51 2.98 -2.70
N THR A 264 1.17 2.30 -1.76
CA THR A 264 1.62 2.88 -0.49
C THR A 264 2.97 3.59 -0.61
N LEU A 265 3.68 3.44 -1.74
CA LEU A 265 4.94 4.14 -2.02
C LEU A 265 4.72 5.45 -2.78
N SER A 266 3.56 5.68 -3.40
CA SER A 266 3.25 6.90 -4.16
C SER A 266 1.79 7.36 -4.02
N PRO A 267 1.48 8.38 -3.20
CA PRO A 267 2.41 9.06 -2.29
C PRO A 267 2.87 8.13 -1.16
N PRO A 268 3.99 8.42 -0.48
CA PRO A 268 4.52 7.53 0.56
C PRO A 268 3.60 7.50 1.78
N HIS A 269 3.40 6.31 2.32
CA HIS A 269 2.61 6.03 3.52
C HIS A 269 3.54 5.43 4.58
N ALA A 270 3.22 5.65 5.85
CA ALA A 270 3.99 5.08 6.95
C ALA A 270 3.61 3.59 7.09
N ASN A 271 4.62 2.73 7.06
CA ASN A 271 4.49 1.29 7.26
C ASN A 271 4.48 0.98 8.76
N PRO A 272 3.43 0.31 9.28
CA PRO A 272 3.33 -0.08 10.69
C PRO A 272 4.51 -0.87 11.28
N TYR A 273 5.29 -1.61 10.49
CA TYR A 273 6.50 -2.29 10.96
C TYR A 273 7.69 -1.35 11.16
N VAL A 274 7.68 -0.15 10.57
CA VAL A 274 8.81 0.79 10.58
C VAL A 274 8.53 1.98 11.47
N GLN A 275 7.38 2.61 11.28
CA GLN A 275 6.99 3.84 11.96
C GLN A 275 5.47 3.89 12.14
N GLY A 276 5.02 4.61 13.17
CA GLY A 276 3.61 4.73 13.49
C GLY A 276 3.24 6.14 13.96
N SER A 277 1.96 6.42 13.91
CA SER A 277 1.39 7.65 14.46
C SER A 277 1.56 7.76 15.97
N ASP A 278 1.80 6.64 16.67
CA ASP A 278 2.18 6.58 18.08
C ASP A 278 3.48 7.32 18.41
N GLU A 279 4.32 7.61 17.42
CA GLU A 279 5.50 8.47 17.55
C GLU A 279 5.18 9.98 17.44
N HIS A 280 3.89 10.34 17.27
CA HIS A 280 3.43 11.72 17.07
C HIS A 280 2.14 12.03 17.83
N VAL A 281 1.92 13.31 18.13
CA VAL A 281 0.59 13.79 18.56
C VAL A 281 -0.26 14.02 17.31
N ILE A 282 -1.34 13.26 17.14
CA ILE A 282 -2.18 13.33 15.94
C ILE A 282 -3.57 13.86 16.20
N PHE A 283 -4.10 13.73 17.43
CA PHE A 283 -5.43 14.23 17.76
C PHE A 283 -5.35 15.66 18.29
N ASP A 284 -6.19 16.54 17.73
CA ASP A 284 -6.34 17.92 18.21
C ASP A 284 -7.27 17.96 19.43
N ILE A 285 -6.71 17.54 20.58
CA ILE A 285 -7.43 17.45 21.85
C ILE A 285 -7.88 18.83 22.33
N GLU A 286 -7.04 19.86 22.17
CA GLU A 286 -7.35 21.22 22.57
C GLU A 286 -8.57 21.77 21.81
N ALA A 287 -8.58 21.68 20.48
CA ALA A 287 -9.73 22.15 19.71
C ALA A 287 -11.00 21.36 20.01
N LEU A 288 -10.87 20.06 20.33
CA LEU A 288 -12.00 19.24 20.73
C LEU A 288 -12.55 19.66 22.11
N ALA A 289 -11.67 19.90 23.09
CA ALA A 289 -12.04 20.38 24.43
C ALA A 289 -12.75 21.74 24.35
N LEU A 290 -12.19 22.70 23.60
CA LEU A 290 -12.82 24.00 23.36
C LEU A 290 -14.18 23.85 22.69
N ALA A 291 -14.31 22.95 21.71
CA ALA A 291 -15.59 22.69 21.08
C ALA A 291 -16.62 22.13 22.08
N MET A 292 -16.23 21.25 22.99
CA MET A 292 -17.13 20.72 24.03
C MET A 292 -17.58 21.79 25.04
N LEU A 293 -16.73 22.77 25.36
CA LEU A 293 -17.07 23.86 26.28
C LEU A 293 -18.06 24.86 25.65
N TYR A 294 -17.82 25.26 24.40
CA TYR A 294 -18.54 26.38 23.77
C TYR A 294 -19.61 25.95 22.75
N LYS A 295 -19.57 24.71 22.25
CA LYS A 295 -20.52 24.19 21.27
C LYS A 295 -21.28 23.02 21.90
N LYS A 296 -22.59 22.95 21.67
CA LYS A 296 -23.38 21.74 21.99
C LYS A 296 -22.70 20.52 21.34
N GLU A 297 -22.83 19.33 21.94
CA GLU A 297 -22.16 18.09 21.49
C GLU A 297 -22.29 17.80 19.97
N SER A 298 -23.38 18.24 19.35
CA SER A 298 -23.60 18.14 17.91
C SER A 298 -22.51 18.84 17.08
N GLY A 299 -21.92 19.93 17.60
CA GLY A 299 -20.86 20.71 16.96
C GLY A 299 -19.43 20.29 17.25
N SER A 300 -19.18 19.45 18.27
CA SER A 300 -17.84 18.95 18.60
C SER A 300 -17.36 17.98 17.52
N ARG A 301 -16.15 18.12 16.99
CA ARG A 301 -15.63 17.21 15.95
C ARG A 301 -14.20 16.84 16.27
N VAL A 302 -13.90 15.54 16.19
CA VAL A 302 -12.53 15.05 16.28
C VAL A 302 -11.77 15.57 15.07
N ARG A 303 -10.61 16.15 15.30
CA ARG A 303 -9.71 16.69 14.28
C ARG A 303 -8.33 16.09 14.46
N PHE A 304 -7.57 16.15 13.38
CA PHE A 304 -6.19 15.67 13.33
C PHE A 304 -5.23 16.83 13.11
N ILE A 305 -4.10 16.79 13.80
CA ILE A 305 -2.97 17.71 13.63
C ILE A 305 -2.08 17.17 12.51
N ALA A 306 -1.56 18.06 11.66
CA ALA A 306 -0.60 17.67 10.64
C ALA A 306 0.71 17.23 11.31
N THR A 307 1.29 16.13 10.84
CA THR A 307 2.49 15.54 11.46
C THR A 307 3.64 15.46 10.46
N ASN A 308 3.78 14.31 9.82
CA ASN A 308 4.67 14.10 8.70
C ASN A 308 3.87 13.61 7.49
N THR A 309 4.44 13.77 6.29
CA THR A 309 3.78 13.44 5.03
C THR A 309 3.24 12.01 5.01
N ASN A 310 4.00 11.04 5.53
CA ASN A 310 3.64 9.63 5.51
C ASN A 310 2.43 9.37 6.41
N VAL A 311 2.46 9.83 7.66
CA VAL A 311 1.36 9.66 8.61
C VAL A 311 0.10 10.37 8.15
N ASP A 312 0.22 11.59 7.64
CA ASP A 312 -0.90 12.36 7.09
C ASP A 312 -1.55 11.67 5.88
N ASN A 313 -0.74 11.01 5.03
CA ASN A 313 -1.25 10.22 3.91
C ASN A 313 -2.06 9.02 4.41
N ASN A 314 -1.62 8.31 5.45
CA ASN A 314 -2.42 7.22 6.02
C ASN A 314 -3.72 7.71 6.68
N ILE A 315 -3.71 8.85 7.37
CA ILE A 315 -4.94 9.46 7.94
C ILE A 315 -5.98 9.66 6.83
N LYS A 316 -5.54 10.13 5.65
CA LYS A 316 -6.39 10.34 4.46
C LYS A 316 -6.79 9.03 3.78
N LEU A 317 -5.86 8.07 3.68
CA LEU A 317 -6.06 6.76 3.06
C LEU A 317 -7.16 5.99 3.78
N PHE A 318 -7.04 5.86 5.11
CA PHE A 318 -7.94 5.09 5.97
C PHE A 318 -9.13 5.89 6.50
N LYS A 319 -9.34 7.11 5.98
CA LYS A 319 -10.52 7.95 6.28
C LYS A 319 -10.71 8.17 7.77
N LEU A 320 -9.62 8.36 8.53
CA LEU A 320 -9.69 8.42 10.00
C LEU A 320 -10.55 9.59 10.50
N LEU A 321 -10.58 10.71 9.77
CA LEU A 321 -11.52 11.80 10.06
C LEU A 321 -12.98 11.32 10.06
N GLY A 322 -13.36 10.46 9.10
CA GLY A 322 -14.70 9.87 9.05
C GLY A 322 -14.90 8.81 10.13
N VAL A 323 -13.92 7.93 10.34
CA VAL A 323 -13.97 6.87 11.38
C VAL A 323 -14.23 7.47 12.76
N TYR A 324 -13.43 8.46 13.17
CA TYR A 324 -13.54 9.05 14.51
C TYR A 324 -14.71 10.03 14.69
N ASN A 325 -15.36 10.46 13.59
CA ASN A 325 -16.55 11.30 13.65
C ASN A 325 -17.86 10.54 13.33
N LYS A 326 -17.82 9.22 13.10
CA LYS A 326 -19.05 8.42 13.03
C LYS A 326 -19.75 8.43 14.39
N ARG A 327 -21.09 8.37 14.39
CA ARG A 327 -21.93 8.62 15.57
C ARG A 327 -21.46 7.91 16.82
N GLU A 328 -21.23 6.60 16.74
CA GLU A 328 -20.88 5.79 17.91
C GLU A 328 -19.46 6.07 18.41
N THR A 329 -18.46 6.07 17.53
CA THR A 329 -17.08 6.38 17.91
C THR A 329 -16.97 7.78 18.51
N LYS A 330 -17.55 8.78 17.86
CA LYS A 330 -17.56 10.15 18.39
C LYS A 330 -18.17 10.21 19.79
N ARG A 331 -19.29 9.50 20.03
CA ARG A 331 -19.94 9.44 21.35
C ARG A 331 -19.00 8.86 22.41
N GLN A 332 -18.29 7.78 22.10
CA GLN A 332 -17.32 7.18 23.02
C GLN A 332 -16.13 8.11 23.30
N ILE A 333 -15.61 8.77 22.27
CA ILE A 333 -14.52 9.75 22.40
C ILE A 333 -14.91 10.92 23.32
N LEU A 334 -16.10 11.50 23.11
CA LEU A 334 -16.62 12.58 23.98
C LEU A 334 -16.88 12.10 25.41
N ARG A 335 -17.35 10.86 25.58
CA ARG A 335 -17.51 10.24 26.91
C ARG A 335 -16.18 10.14 27.63
N ILE A 336 -15.12 9.64 26.97
CA ILE A 336 -13.78 9.54 27.55
C ILE A 336 -13.33 10.93 28.02
N MET A 337 -13.45 11.97 27.18
CA MET A 337 -13.11 13.35 27.58
C MET A 337 -13.91 13.83 28.81
N SER A 338 -15.20 13.52 28.89
CA SER A 338 -16.03 13.86 30.05
C SER A 338 -15.59 13.13 31.33
N LEU A 339 -15.06 11.90 31.23
CA LEU A 339 -14.52 11.15 32.36
C LEU A 339 -13.28 11.84 32.92
N PHE A 340 -12.36 12.27 32.04
CA PHE A 340 -11.19 13.05 32.45
C PHE A 340 -11.59 14.36 33.14
N ASN A 341 -12.57 15.10 32.59
CA ASN A 341 -13.08 16.30 33.26
C ASN A 341 -13.66 16.00 34.65
N SER A 342 -14.37 14.87 34.81
CA SER A 342 -14.94 14.45 36.10
C SER A 342 -13.87 14.05 37.11
N TYR A 343 -12.78 13.43 36.64
CA TYR A 343 -11.63 13.08 37.46
C TYR A 343 -10.99 14.32 38.08
N TYR A 344 -10.57 15.28 37.26
CA TYR A 344 -9.90 16.48 37.75
C TYR A 344 -10.82 17.42 38.55
N ALA A 345 -12.13 17.43 38.25
CA ALA A 345 -13.08 18.27 38.97
C ALA A 345 -13.50 17.69 40.32
N LYS A 346 -13.53 16.36 40.48
CA LYS A 346 -14.15 15.72 41.66
C LYS A 346 -13.46 14.44 42.13
N TRP A 347 -13.13 13.51 41.23
CA TRP A 347 -12.73 12.16 41.66
C TRP A 347 -11.28 12.05 42.13
N ASN A 348 -10.41 13.00 41.77
CA ASN A 348 -9.03 13.07 42.26
C ASN A 348 -8.91 13.18 43.80
N ALA A 349 -9.99 13.52 44.51
CA ALA A 349 -10.06 13.50 45.97
C ALA A 349 -10.30 12.10 46.56
N THR A 350 -10.75 11.14 45.75
CA THR A 350 -11.21 9.81 46.22
C THR A 350 -10.59 8.62 45.48
N MET A 351 -9.96 8.83 44.33
CA MET A 351 -9.24 7.80 43.58
C MET A 351 -7.94 8.36 43.03
N THR A 352 -6.91 7.52 42.97
CA THR A 352 -5.64 7.85 42.34
C THR A 352 -5.80 7.96 40.83
N TYR A 353 -4.83 8.59 40.15
CA TYR A 353 -4.89 8.74 38.69
C TYR A 353 -4.75 7.39 37.99
N GLU A 354 -3.90 6.49 38.51
CA GLU A 354 -3.73 5.15 37.93
C GLU A 354 -4.97 4.27 38.11
N GLU A 355 -5.62 4.30 39.28
CA GLU A 355 -6.93 3.63 39.48
C GLU A 355 -7.97 4.18 38.49
N PHE A 356 -8.02 5.50 38.29
CA PHE A 356 -8.91 6.11 37.30
C PHE A 356 -8.63 5.62 35.87
N LEU A 357 -7.36 5.57 35.46
CA LEU A 357 -6.99 5.13 34.12
C LEU A 357 -7.38 3.68 33.86
N VAL A 358 -7.05 2.77 34.79
CA VAL A 358 -7.31 1.34 34.63
C VAL A 358 -8.79 1.02 34.79
N ASP A 359 -9.41 1.44 35.89
CA ASP A 359 -10.75 0.97 36.28
C ASP A 359 -11.89 1.72 35.56
N ILE A 360 -11.64 2.97 35.13
CA ILE A 360 -12.68 3.84 34.55
C ILE A 360 -12.46 4.12 33.07
N VAL A 361 -11.22 4.41 32.66
CA VAL A 361 -10.89 4.74 31.26
C VAL A 361 -10.55 3.48 30.45
N ASP A 362 -10.27 2.35 31.10
CA ASP A 362 -9.77 1.13 30.47
C ASP A 362 -8.48 1.43 29.68
N TYR A 363 -7.51 2.00 30.38
CA TYR A 363 -6.20 2.35 29.84
C TYR A 363 -5.10 1.92 30.81
N ASP A 364 -4.36 0.87 30.41
CA ASP A 364 -3.17 0.40 31.10
C ASP A 364 -1.93 0.91 30.34
N ARG A 365 -1.07 1.66 31.02
CA ARG A 365 0.16 2.21 30.42
C ARG A 365 1.17 1.13 30.00
N ALA A 366 1.07 -0.08 30.55
CA ALA A 366 1.91 -1.21 30.16
C ALA A 366 1.52 -1.78 28.79
N LYS A 367 0.29 -1.52 28.33
CA LYS A 367 -0.22 -1.97 27.04
C LYS A 367 0.11 -1.00 25.92
N LEU A 368 0.31 -1.56 24.73
CA LEU A 368 0.55 -0.80 23.51
C LEU A 368 -0.77 -0.31 22.90
N PRO A 369 -0.75 0.76 22.06
CA PRO A 369 -1.98 1.36 21.56
C PRO A 369 -2.88 0.43 20.75
N TYR A 370 -2.33 -0.63 20.13
CA TYR A 370 -3.09 -1.62 19.38
C TYR A 370 -3.78 -2.68 20.26
N GLU A 371 -3.48 -2.74 21.55
CA GLU A 371 -4.13 -3.60 22.55
C GLU A 371 -5.34 -2.90 23.20
N ILE A 372 -5.52 -1.60 22.93
CA ILE A 372 -6.53 -0.76 23.58
C ILE A 372 -7.45 -0.14 22.52
N ILE A 373 -8.76 -0.20 22.75
CA ILE A 373 -9.73 0.51 21.90
C ILE A 373 -9.47 2.02 21.99
N TYR A 374 -9.30 2.67 20.84
CA TYR A 374 -8.92 4.08 20.78
C TYR A 374 -7.61 4.38 21.53
N GLY A 375 -6.74 3.39 21.73
CA GLY A 375 -5.46 3.53 22.44
C GLY A 375 -4.66 4.75 22.02
N LYS A 376 -4.55 5.04 20.72
CA LYS A 376 -3.82 6.24 20.26
C LYS A 376 -4.49 7.56 20.67
N PHE A 377 -5.82 7.60 20.64
CA PHE A 377 -6.57 8.78 21.10
C PHE A 377 -6.41 8.98 22.60
N LYS A 378 -6.56 7.88 23.37
CA LYS A 378 -6.37 7.91 24.83
C LYS A 378 -4.96 8.40 25.16
N MET A 379 -3.94 7.90 24.48
CA MET A 379 -2.55 8.33 24.65
C MET A 379 -2.38 9.85 24.41
N ASP A 380 -2.88 10.39 23.29
CA ASP A 380 -2.83 11.84 23.03
C ASP A 380 -3.60 12.67 24.07
N LEU A 381 -4.74 12.16 24.54
CA LEU A 381 -5.53 12.81 25.57
C LEU A 381 -4.80 12.82 26.92
N LEU A 382 -4.20 11.70 27.34
CA LEU A 382 -3.41 11.63 28.56
C LEU A 382 -2.26 12.65 28.52
N ASP A 383 -1.50 12.67 27.43
CA ASP A 383 -0.39 13.62 27.25
C ASP A 383 -0.86 15.07 27.34
N PHE A 384 -2.03 15.38 26.78
CA PHE A 384 -2.63 16.71 26.90
C PHE A 384 -3.07 17.03 28.34
N MET A 385 -3.80 16.12 29.00
CA MET A 385 -4.32 16.35 30.34
C MET A 385 -3.20 16.49 31.37
N GLU A 386 -2.12 15.71 31.24
CA GLU A 386 -0.94 15.82 32.09
C GLU A 386 -0.19 17.14 31.88
N LYS A 387 -0.17 17.70 30.67
CA LYS A 387 0.44 19.02 30.42
C LYS A 387 -0.37 20.17 31.00
N VAL A 388 -1.70 20.08 30.96
CA VAL A 388 -2.59 21.16 31.43
C VAL A 388 -2.75 21.17 32.95
N ASN A 389 -2.56 20.03 33.62
CA ASN A 389 -2.75 19.89 35.08
C ASN A 389 -1.44 19.68 35.88
N ARG A 390 -0.27 19.84 35.24
CA ARG A 390 1.01 20.08 35.93
C ARG A 390 1.13 21.56 36.28
#